data_AF-A0A1Q3X8W7-F1
#
_entry.id   AF-A0A1Q3X8W7-F1
#
_cell.length_a   1.000
_cell.length_b   1.000
_cell.length_c   1.000
_cell.angle_alpha   90.00
_cell.angle_beta   90.00
_cell.angle_gamma   90.00
#
_symmetry.space_group_name_H-M   'P 1'
#
loop_
_entity.id
_entity.type
_entity.pdbx_description
1 polymer ?
#
loop_
_entity_poly.entity_id
_entity_poly.type
_entity_poly.pdbx_seq_one_letter_code
_entity_poly.pdbx_strand_id
1 'polypeptide(L)'
;MTCHQMICHIGDLFRMAKGEMKAQEYGAIPAGEIHAMARAGKTVPVPKGFDQQKGEGTQPTDFKKDIDTLKQLIDEFNSLPADRIFSPHPYFGNMTKEEWLGLANYHINYHLEQFGV
;
A
#
# COMPACT_ATOMS: atom_id res chain seq x y z
N MET A 1 -12.06 3.54 8.18
CA MET A 1 -11.40 4.55 7.31
C MET A 1 -12.49 5.30 6.53
N THR A 2 -12.33 6.58 6.23
CA THR A 2 -13.22 7.33 5.30
C THR A 2 -12.73 7.18 3.85
N CYS A 3 -13.55 7.55 2.85
CA CYS A 3 -13.10 7.52 1.44
C CYS A 3 -11.85 8.39 1.22
N HIS A 4 -11.78 9.57 1.86
CA HIS A 4 -10.63 10.47 1.72
C HIS A 4 -9.36 9.89 2.33
N GLN A 5 -9.47 9.27 3.51
CA GLN A 5 -8.38 8.51 4.12
C GLN A 5 -7.94 7.33 3.24
N MET A 6 -8.88 6.64 2.60
CA MET A 6 -8.60 5.51 1.71
C MET A 6 -7.79 5.92 0.48
N ILE A 7 -8.07 7.07 -0.14
CA ILE A 7 -7.24 7.60 -1.23
C ILE A 7 -5.79 7.80 -0.77
N CYS A 8 -5.59 8.38 0.41
CA CYS A 8 -4.24 8.60 0.95
C CYS A 8 -3.54 7.28 1.32
N HIS A 9 -4.28 6.34 1.92
CA HIS A 9 -3.80 5.00 2.28
C HIS A 9 -3.27 4.23 1.07
N ILE A 10 -4.02 4.22 -0.03
CA ILE A 10 -3.59 3.57 -1.26
C ILE A 10 -2.33 4.25 -1.81
N GLY A 11 -2.26 5.59 -1.75
CA GLY A 11 -1.07 6.34 -2.16
C GLY A 11 0.19 5.93 -1.39
N ASP A 12 0.06 5.64 -0.10
CA ASP A 12 1.17 5.24 0.77
C ASP A 12 1.77 3.89 0.38
N LEU A 13 1.01 3.00 -0.29
CA LEU A 13 1.54 1.76 -0.86
C LEU A 13 2.62 2.05 -1.91
N PHE A 14 2.38 3.01 -2.81
CA PHE A 14 3.32 3.37 -3.86
C PHE A 14 4.56 4.08 -3.30
N ARG A 15 4.37 4.94 -2.29
CA ARG A 15 5.48 5.57 -1.55
C ARG A 15 6.33 4.52 -0.83
N MET A 16 5.69 3.48 -0.27
CA MET A 16 6.38 2.35 0.35
C MET A 16 7.21 1.57 -0.65
N ALA A 17 6.65 1.19 -1.80
CA ALA A 17 7.38 0.48 -2.85
C ALA A 17 8.64 1.27 -3.29
N LYS A 18 8.52 2.59 -3.41
CA LYS A 18 9.63 3.49 -3.75
C LYS A 18 10.62 3.74 -2.60
N GLY A 19 10.29 3.38 -1.36
CA GLY A 19 11.11 3.63 -0.17
C GLY A 19 11.00 5.05 0.39
N GLU A 20 10.06 5.84 -0.11
CA GLU A 20 9.74 7.19 0.36
C GLU A 20 9.04 7.15 1.73
N MET A 21 8.37 6.03 2.03
CA MET A 21 7.78 5.74 3.33
C MET A 21 8.18 4.35 3.81
N LYS A 22 8.38 4.21 5.11
CA LYS A 22 8.80 2.94 5.73
C LYS A 22 7.92 2.64 6.94
N ALA A 23 7.39 1.41 6.98
CA ALA A 23 6.73 0.89 8.18
C ALA A 23 7.71 0.77 9.35
N GLN A 24 7.20 0.86 10.57
CA GLN A 24 8.04 0.78 11.77
C GLN A 24 8.46 -0.66 12.13
N GLU A 25 7.87 -1.66 11.47
CA GLU A 25 7.95 -3.07 11.87
C GLU A 25 8.51 -4.00 10.79
N TYR A 26 9.39 -3.49 9.92
CA TYR A 26 10.12 -4.31 8.95
C TYR A 26 10.79 -5.52 9.64
N GLY A 27 10.36 -6.73 9.27
CA GLY A 27 10.92 -7.99 9.79
C GLY A 27 10.41 -8.43 11.17
N ALA A 28 9.39 -7.78 11.72
CA ALA A 28 8.82 -8.13 13.03
C ALA A 28 7.77 -9.25 12.97
N ILE A 29 7.10 -9.46 11.82
CA ILE A 29 6.12 -10.53 11.63
C ILE A 29 6.73 -11.62 10.75
N PRO A 30 6.73 -12.90 11.17
CA PRO A 30 7.23 -13.99 10.35
C PRO A 30 6.48 -14.08 9.02
N ALA A 31 7.20 -14.11 7.89
CA ALA A 31 6.60 -14.15 6.55
C ALA A 31 5.59 -15.29 6.36
N GLY A 32 5.78 -16.42 7.05
CA GLY A 32 4.85 -17.57 7.02
C GLY A 32 3.45 -17.25 7.53
N GLU A 33 3.32 -16.36 8.51
CA GLU A 33 2.03 -15.97 9.11
C GLU A 33 1.26 -15.05 8.15
N ILE A 34 1.95 -14.08 7.55
CA ILE A 34 1.40 -13.18 6.53
C ILE A 34 0.91 -13.97 5.32
N HIS A 35 1.73 -14.90 4.80
CA HIS A 35 1.34 -15.73 3.66
C HIS A 35 0.12 -16.59 3.95
N ALA A 36 -0.05 -17.07 5.19
CA ALA A 36 -1.24 -17.82 5.59
C ALA A 36 -2.50 -16.93 5.62
N MET A 37 -2.39 -15.69 6.12
CA MET A 37 -3.49 -14.73 6.13
C MET A 37 -3.90 -14.33 4.71
N ALA A 38 -2.93 -14.00 3.85
CA ALA A 38 -3.18 -13.65 2.44
C ALA A 38 -3.88 -14.78 1.68
N ARG A 39 -3.40 -16.04 1.82
CA ARG A 39 -4.06 -17.21 1.20
C ARG A 39 -5.46 -17.47 1.74
N ALA A 40 -5.74 -17.07 2.97
CA ALA A 40 -7.06 -17.21 3.59
C ALA A 40 -8.01 -16.05 3.26
N GLY A 41 -7.61 -15.09 2.42
CA GLY A 41 -8.41 -13.90 2.10
C GLY A 41 -8.65 -12.98 3.31
N LYS A 42 -7.83 -13.12 4.37
CA LYS A 42 -7.95 -12.30 5.58
C LYS A 42 -7.18 -11.01 5.40
N THR A 43 -7.76 -9.92 5.88
CA THR A 43 -7.08 -8.62 5.97
C THR A 43 -5.82 -8.80 6.83
N VAL A 44 -4.65 -8.53 6.24
CA VAL A 44 -3.40 -8.45 6.98
C VAL A 44 -3.43 -7.19 7.87
N PRO A 45 -2.80 -7.21 9.05
CA PRO A 45 -2.68 -6.02 9.87
C PRO A 45 -2.10 -4.86 9.04
N VAL A 46 -2.55 -3.63 9.29
CA VAL A 46 -1.93 -2.46 8.67
C VAL A 46 -0.55 -2.27 9.28
N PRO A 47 0.52 -2.07 8.49
CA PRO A 47 1.85 -1.82 9.03
C PRO A 47 1.86 -0.64 10.00
N LYS A 48 2.54 -0.80 11.15
CA LYS A 48 2.72 0.32 12.10
C LYS A 48 3.28 1.56 11.39
N GLY A 49 2.61 2.69 11.57
CA GLY A 49 2.91 3.95 10.88
C GLY A 49 2.04 4.22 9.65
N PHE A 50 1.11 3.33 9.28
CA PHE A 50 0.24 3.44 8.11
C PHE A 50 -1.26 3.38 8.47
N ASP A 51 -1.59 3.34 9.76
CA ASP A 51 -2.98 3.29 10.24
C ASP A 51 -3.65 4.67 10.14
N GLN A 52 -4.35 4.90 9.03
CA GLN A 52 -5.12 6.12 8.78
C GLN A 52 -6.15 6.43 9.87
N GLN A 53 -6.71 5.43 10.56
CA GLN A 53 -7.71 5.67 11.61
C GLN A 53 -7.08 6.21 12.89
N LYS A 54 -5.78 5.99 13.08
CA LYS A 54 -4.98 6.57 14.17
C LYS A 54 -4.31 7.88 13.81
N GLY A 55 -4.54 8.40 12.60
CA GLY A 55 -3.83 9.58 12.10
C GLY A 55 -2.37 9.31 11.71
N GLU A 56 -2.05 8.06 11.38
CA GLU A 56 -0.75 7.68 10.80
C GLU A 56 -0.83 7.66 9.26
N GLY A 57 0.30 7.52 8.59
CA GLY A 57 0.40 7.62 7.13
C GLY A 57 0.24 9.06 6.61
N THR A 58 0.05 9.20 5.29
CA THR A 58 -0.21 10.51 4.66
C THR A 58 -1.57 11.01 5.08
N GLN A 59 -1.64 12.19 5.71
CA GLN A 59 -2.91 12.72 6.17
C GLN A 59 -3.72 13.33 5.02
N PRO A 60 -5.05 13.13 4.99
CA PRO A 60 -5.95 13.77 4.04
C PRO A 60 -5.81 15.30 4.06
N THR A 61 -5.76 15.91 2.88
CA THR A 61 -5.71 17.37 2.71
C THR A 61 -6.94 17.88 1.97
N ASP A 62 -6.87 17.97 0.64
CA ASP A 62 -7.98 18.31 -0.25
C ASP A 62 -8.33 17.07 -1.09
N PHE A 63 -9.60 16.68 -1.06
CA PHE A 63 -10.02 15.41 -1.65
C PHE A 63 -9.70 15.29 -3.15
N LYS A 64 -9.88 16.37 -3.92
CA LYS A 64 -9.60 16.34 -5.35
C LYS A 64 -8.09 16.28 -5.62
N LYS A 65 -7.31 17.08 -4.90
CA LYS A 65 -5.84 17.05 -5.02
C LYS A 65 -5.26 15.70 -4.60
N ASP A 66 -5.82 15.06 -3.57
CA ASP A 66 -5.36 13.76 -3.12
C ASP A 66 -5.71 12.66 -4.13
N ILE A 67 -6.85 12.74 -4.82
CA ILE A 67 -7.17 11.87 -5.98
C ILE A 67 -6.16 12.08 -7.11
N ASP A 68 -5.88 13.33 -7.48
CA ASP A 68 -4.92 13.63 -8.55
C ASP A 68 -3.51 13.16 -8.18
N THR A 69 -3.12 13.29 -6.90
CA THR A 69 -1.87 12.77 -6.37
C THR A 69 -1.81 11.25 -6.44
N LEU A 70 -2.89 10.55 -6.09
CA LEU A 70 -2.95 9.09 -6.22
C LEU A 70 -2.76 8.65 -7.67
N LYS A 71 -3.42 9.32 -8.63
CA LYS A 71 -3.24 9.02 -10.06
C LYS A 71 -1.80 9.22 -10.50
N GLN A 72 -1.17 10.32 -10.09
CA GLN A 72 0.23 10.57 -10.39
C GLN A 72 1.13 9.47 -9.82
N LEU A 73 0.92 9.02 -8.58
CA LEU A 73 1.70 7.94 -7.97
C LEU A 73 1.56 6.62 -8.73
N ILE A 74 0.36 6.31 -9.24
CA ILE A 74 0.11 5.13 -10.09
C ILE A 74 0.87 5.25 -11.41
N ASP A 75 0.79 6.39 -12.08
CA ASP A 75 1.50 6.63 -13.35
C ASP A 75 3.02 6.57 -13.16
N GLU A 76 3.54 7.20 -12.11
CA GLU A 76 4.94 7.13 -11.71
C GLU A 76 5.37 5.67 -11.50
N PHE A 77 4.63 4.90 -10.70
CA PHE A 77 4.94 3.49 -10.43
C PHE A 77 4.97 2.66 -11.72
N ASN A 78 3.99 2.86 -12.61
CA ASN A 78 3.91 2.16 -13.89
C ASN A 78 5.09 2.49 -14.80
N SER A 79 5.59 3.73 -14.77
CA SER A 79 6.74 4.18 -15.56
C SER A 79 8.08 3.61 -15.10
N LEU A 80 8.17 3.02 -13.89
CA LEU A 80 9.41 2.47 -13.36
C LEU A 80 9.90 1.27 -14.19
N PRO A 81 11.23 1.07 -14.36
CA PRO A 81 11.75 -0.13 -15.03
C PRO A 81 11.34 -1.43 -14.35
N ALA A 82 11.18 -2.51 -15.12
CA ALA A 82 10.81 -3.83 -14.59
C ALA A 82 11.91 -4.44 -13.69
N ASP A 83 13.17 -4.14 -13.98
CA ASP A 83 14.37 -4.57 -13.24
C ASP A 83 14.72 -3.63 -12.07
N ARG A 84 13.87 -2.64 -11.78
CA ARG A 84 14.07 -1.75 -10.63
C ARG A 84 14.07 -2.55 -9.34
N ILE A 85 15.04 -2.27 -8.48
CA ILE A 85 15.05 -2.74 -7.10
C ILE A 85 14.13 -1.84 -6.26
N PHE A 86 13.05 -2.43 -5.74
CA PHE A 86 12.11 -1.76 -4.84
C PHE A 86 12.56 -1.88 -3.39
N SER A 87 12.01 -1.04 -2.51
CA SER A 87 12.15 -1.28 -1.07
C SER A 87 11.46 -2.60 -0.72
N PRO A 88 11.99 -3.36 0.26
CA PRO A 88 11.27 -4.54 0.76
C PRO A 88 9.91 -4.10 1.28
N HIS A 89 8.90 -4.95 1.16
CA HIS A 89 7.61 -4.80 1.85
C HIS A 89 7.75 -5.33 3.29
N PRO A 90 7.14 -4.70 4.31
CA PRO A 90 7.33 -5.08 5.71
C PRO A 90 6.95 -6.53 6.02
N TYR A 91 6.01 -7.08 5.26
CA TYR A 91 5.48 -8.42 5.44
C TYR A 91 5.90 -9.44 4.38
N PHE A 92 6.20 -8.98 3.17
CA PHE A 92 6.50 -9.85 2.03
C PHE A 92 7.99 -9.83 1.65
N GLY A 93 8.79 -8.95 2.26
CA GLY A 93 10.21 -8.82 1.95
C GLY A 93 10.45 -8.26 0.56
N ASN A 94 11.52 -8.72 -0.10
CA ASN A 94 11.85 -8.26 -1.44
C ASN A 94 10.81 -8.76 -2.44
N MET A 95 10.30 -7.85 -3.26
CA MET A 95 9.28 -8.13 -4.28
C MET A 95 9.72 -7.53 -5.61
N THR A 96 9.41 -8.25 -6.68
CA THR A 96 9.51 -7.82 -8.08
C THR A 96 8.47 -6.74 -8.41
N LYS A 97 8.62 -6.05 -9.55
CA LYS A 97 7.62 -5.08 -10.01
C LYS A 97 6.25 -5.75 -10.18
N GLU A 98 6.22 -6.96 -10.73
CA GLU A 98 5.02 -7.74 -10.99
C GLU A 98 4.29 -8.12 -9.69
N GLU A 99 5.04 -8.53 -8.66
CA GLU A 99 4.46 -8.83 -7.34
C GLU A 99 3.90 -7.57 -6.67
N TRP A 100 4.60 -6.44 -6.75
CA TRP A 100 4.08 -5.15 -6.27
C TRP A 100 2.82 -4.71 -7.02
N LEU A 101 2.76 -4.91 -8.34
CA LEU A 101 1.59 -4.60 -9.15
C LEU A 101 0.40 -5.50 -8.76
N GLY A 102 0.64 -6.79 -8.55
CA GLY A 102 -0.38 -7.72 -8.06
C GLY A 102 -0.95 -7.31 -6.70
N LEU A 103 -0.07 -6.92 -5.77
CA LEU A 103 -0.47 -6.40 -4.46
C LEU A 103 -1.27 -5.10 -4.59
N ALA A 104 -0.83 -4.16 -5.43
CA ALA A 104 -1.52 -2.88 -5.64
C ALA A 104 -2.93 -3.08 -6.20
N ASN A 105 -3.09 -3.93 -7.21
CA ASN A 105 -4.41 -4.23 -7.78
C ASN A 105 -5.35 -4.88 -6.77
N TYR A 106 -4.85 -5.88 -6.02
CA TYR A 106 -5.63 -6.52 -4.96
C TYR A 106 -6.08 -5.50 -3.91
N HIS A 107 -5.16 -4.65 -3.47
CA HIS A 107 -5.39 -3.68 -2.40
C HIS A 107 -6.38 -2.57 -2.83
N ILE A 108 -6.21 -2.04 -4.05
CA ILE A 108 -7.13 -1.04 -4.62
C ILE A 108 -8.53 -1.64 -4.74
N ASN A 109 -8.67 -2.81 -5.35
CA ASN A 109 -9.98 -3.44 -5.56
C ASN A 109 -10.68 -3.73 -4.23
N TYR A 110 -9.95 -4.27 -3.24
CA TYR A 110 -10.50 -4.50 -1.90
C TYR A 110 -11.10 -3.24 -1.29
N HIS A 111 -10.42 -2.10 -1.42
CA HIS A 111 -10.93 -0.84 -0.88
C HIS A 111 -12.06 -0.24 -1.72
N LEU A 112 -12.02 -0.34 -3.05
CA LEU A 112 -13.15 0.10 -3.87
C LEU A 112 -14.43 -0.68 -3.52
N GLU A 113 -14.33 -2.01 -3.37
CA GLU A 113 -15.42 -2.86 -2.91
C GLU A 113 -15.88 -2.49 -1.49
N GLN A 114 -14.95 -2.25 -0.56
CA GLN A 114 -15.27 -1.83 0.81
C GLN A 114 -16.12 -0.55 0.85
N PHE A 115 -15.90 0.37 -0.08
CA PHE A 115 -16.63 1.63 -0.18
C PHE A 115 -17.78 1.61 -1.20
N GLY A 116 -18.01 0.48 -1.88
CA GLY A 116 -19.12 0.29 -2.82
C GLY A 116 -18.98 1.07 -4.13
N VAL A 117 -17.75 1.22 -4.65
CA VAL A 117 -17.43 1.86 -5.93
C VAL A 117 -17.27 0.84 -7.05
#